data_AF-B5A828-F1
#
_entry.id   AF-B5A828-F1
#
_cell.length_a   1.000
_cell.length_b   1.000
_cell.length_c   1.000
_cell.angle_alpha   90.00
_cell.angle_beta   90.00
_cell.angle_gamma   90.00
#
_symmetry.space_group_name_H-M   'P 1'
#
loop_
_entity.id
_entity.type
_entity.pdbx_description
1 polymer ?
#
loop_
_entity_poly.entity_id
_entity_poly.type
_entity_poly.pdbx_seq_one_letter_code
_entity_poly.pdbx_strand_id
1 'polypeptide(L)'
;HHLIWEVVDNSVDEAMAGYATKVEVTLLADGGVRVVDDGRGIPVEEHPVHKKSTLEIVHTVLHAGGKFDSESYAVSGGLHGVGVSVVNALSRALDVEVSRDGKKWRQHYDHSKPGPLEEVGPAEGTGTSTTFWADPDIFETTTYNMETVSRRLQEMAFLNKGLSITLRDERVTEAETEADADGKQARVKERVYHYPGGLEDFVKHINGSKDPIHSSIICFDSKGDGLEVEVAMQWNNSFTPSVHTFANTINTHEGGTHEEGFRAALTRVVNAYARDKKLLKEKDENLSGDDVREGLTAIISIKLAEPQFEGQTKTKLGNSEAKSFVQSKTNEWLSDWFERNPAEAKTIINKALSSAQARMAARRARDLVRRKGALEIGGLPGKLKDCQSTNPEECELYIVEGDSAGGSAKEGRESRFQAILPIRGKIINVEKARIDRVLKNNEVQSLITALGTGIHD
;
A
#
# COMPACT_ATOMS: atom_id res chain seq x y z
N HIS A 1 -0.96 11.59 10.27
CA HIS A 1 -1.75 10.39 9.92
C HIS A 1 -1.25 9.10 10.55
N HIS A 2 0.07 8.83 10.63
CA HIS A 2 0.58 7.58 11.22
C HIS A 2 0.06 7.27 12.63
N LEU A 3 -0.19 8.29 13.46
CA LEU A 3 -0.83 8.09 14.76
C LEU A 3 -2.20 7.39 14.67
N ILE A 4 -3.00 7.72 13.64
CA ILE A 4 -4.29 7.07 13.38
C ILE A 4 -4.05 5.60 13.02
N TRP A 5 -3.08 5.32 12.15
CA TRP A 5 -2.78 3.96 11.71
C TRP A 5 -2.42 3.05 12.89
N GLU A 6 -1.56 3.51 13.80
CA GLU A 6 -1.16 2.71 14.97
C GLU A 6 -2.34 2.34 15.88
N VAL A 7 -3.31 3.24 16.07
CA VAL A 7 -4.50 2.94 16.88
C VAL A 7 -5.47 2.03 16.11
N VAL A 8 -5.72 2.32 14.84
CA VAL A 8 -6.63 1.53 14.00
C VAL A 8 -6.08 0.12 13.77
N ASP A 9 -4.78 -0.05 13.52
CA ASP A 9 -4.14 -1.35 13.33
C ASP A 9 -4.34 -2.24 14.59
N ASN A 10 -4.29 -1.66 15.79
CA ASN A 10 -4.58 -2.39 17.02
C ASN A 10 -6.04 -2.87 17.09
N SER A 11 -6.99 -2.04 16.69
CA SER A 11 -8.41 -2.40 16.61
C SER A 11 -8.69 -3.44 15.51
N VAL A 12 -7.99 -3.36 14.37
CA VAL A 12 -8.09 -4.34 13.28
C VAL A 12 -7.46 -5.68 13.69
N ASP A 13 -6.39 -5.68 14.50
CA ASP A 13 -5.80 -6.91 15.04
C ASP A 13 -6.83 -7.69 15.91
N GLU A 14 -7.73 -7.01 16.64
CA GLU A 14 -8.85 -7.68 17.34
C GLU A 14 -9.83 -8.33 16.37
N ALA A 15 -10.09 -7.70 15.22
CA ALA A 15 -10.95 -8.27 14.18
C ALA A 15 -10.28 -9.47 13.50
N MET A 16 -8.97 -9.38 13.23
CA MET A 16 -8.19 -10.48 12.69
C MET A 16 -8.14 -11.69 13.63
N ALA A 17 -8.11 -11.44 14.95
CA ALA A 17 -8.21 -12.47 15.97
C ALA A 17 -9.65 -13.01 16.16
N GLY A 18 -10.64 -12.45 15.46
CA GLY A 18 -12.03 -12.91 15.46
C GLY A 18 -12.89 -12.36 16.60
N TYR A 19 -12.43 -11.33 17.32
CA TYR A 19 -13.15 -10.76 18.46
C TYR A 19 -13.89 -9.47 18.13
N ALA A 20 -13.43 -8.69 17.14
CA ALA A 20 -14.10 -7.46 16.70
C ALA A 20 -14.81 -7.65 15.35
N THR A 21 -15.95 -6.99 15.19
CA THR A 21 -16.72 -6.91 13.94
C THR A 21 -16.90 -5.48 13.44
N LYS A 22 -16.63 -4.48 14.29
CA LYS A 22 -16.84 -3.06 14.00
C LYS A 22 -15.67 -2.22 14.50
N VAL A 23 -15.21 -1.32 13.64
CA VAL A 23 -14.28 -0.26 14.02
C VAL A 23 -14.85 1.08 13.55
N GLU A 24 -14.92 2.06 14.44
CA GLU A 24 -15.37 3.42 14.13
C GLU A 24 -14.23 4.40 14.34
N VAL A 25 -13.91 5.18 13.31
CA VAL A 25 -12.92 6.25 13.34
C VAL A 25 -13.65 7.58 13.18
N THR A 26 -13.51 8.46 14.16
CA THR A 26 -14.12 9.80 14.14
C THR A 26 -13.03 10.87 14.16
N LEU A 27 -13.05 11.76 13.18
CA LEU A 27 -12.25 12.99 13.17
C LEU A 27 -13.07 14.08 13.87
N LEU A 28 -12.68 14.43 15.09
CA LEU A 28 -13.44 15.32 15.97
C LEU A 28 -13.29 16.78 15.56
N ALA A 29 -14.31 17.58 15.88
CA ALA A 29 -14.34 19.02 15.59
C ALA A 29 -13.22 19.82 16.28
N ASP A 30 -12.72 19.34 17.42
CA ASP A 30 -11.67 19.97 18.22
C ASP A 30 -10.23 19.56 17.81
N GLY A 31 -10.10 18.80 16.72
CA GLY A 31 -8.83 18.30 16.19
C GLY A 31 -8.40 16.95 16.75
N GLY A 32 -9.17 16.34 17.66
CA GLY A 32 -8.91 14.99 18.14
C GLY A 32 -9.29 13.91 17.13
N VAL A 33 -8.79 12.70 17.34
CA VAL A 33 -9.22 11.49 16.62
C VAL A 33 -9.65 10.45 17.63
N ARG A 34 -10.85 9.88 17.44
CA ARG A 34 -11.37 8.78 18.23
C ARG A 34 -11.44 7.51 17.40
N VAL A 35 -10.93 6.41 17.93
CA VAL A 35 -11.05 5.08 17.36
C VAL A 35 -11.75 4.19 18.38
N VAL A 36 -12.84 3.55 17.97
CA VAL A 36 -13.65 2.66 18.80
C VAL A 36 -13.75 1.30 18.14
N ASP A 37 -13.52 0.24 18.90
CA ASP A 37 -13.74 -1.14 18.46
C ASP A 37 -14.63 -1.91 19.43
N ASP A 38 -15.24 -2.99 18.93
CA ASP A 38 -16.03 -3.95 19.69
C ASP A 38 -15.23 -5.23 20.04
N GLY A 39 -13.90 -5.12 20.14
CA GLY A 39 -13.02 -6.24 20.48
C GLY A 39 -13.10 -6.64 21.96
N ARG A 40 -12.07 -7.34 22.45
CA ARG A 40 -12.03 -7.83 23.85
C ARG A 40 -11.88 -6.72 24.89
N GLY A 41 -11.36 -5.56 24.51
CA GLY A 41 -10.94 -4.50 25.42
C GLY A 41 -9.54 -4.74 26.00
N ILE A 42 -8.71 -3.68 26.05
CA ILE A 42 -7.36 -3.73 26.63
C ILE A 42 -7.43 -4.22 28.09
N PRO A 43 -6.57 -5.14 28.54
CA PRO A 43 -6.56 -5.60 29.93
C PRO A 43 -6.38 -4.43 30.92
N VAL A 44 -7.17 -4.41 31.99
CA VAL A 44 -7.17 -3.35 33.02
C VAL A 44 -6.60 -3.85 34.34
N GLU A 45 -6.37 -5.16 34.45
CA GLU A 45 -5.83 -5.80 35.64
C GLU A 45 -4.39 -5.35 35.91
N GLU A 46 -3.99 -5.40 37.18
CA GLU A 46 -2.62 -5.08 37.59
C GLU A 46 -1.64 -6.08 36.97
N HIS A 47 -0.64 -5.55 36.26
CA HIS A 47 0.40 -6.38 35.66
C HIS A 47 1.32 -6.95 36.75
N PRO A 48 1.61 -8.26 36.75
CA PRO A 48 2.26 -8.95 37.87
C PRO A 48 3.64 -8.38 38.23
N VAL A 49 4.39 -7.91 37.24
CA VAL A 49 5.75 -7.36 37.39
C VAL A 49 5.76 -5.85 37.68
N HIS A 50 4.99 -5.07 36.95
CA HIS A 50 5.07 -3.60 36.96
C HIS A 50 4.18 -2.96 38.02
N LYS A 51 3.26 -3.71 38.64
CA LYS A 51 2.38 -3.24 39.73
C LYS A 51 1.56 -2.00 39.36
N LYS A 52 1.19 -1.91 38.08
CA LYS A 52 0.37 -0.88 37.46
C LYS A 52 -0.66 -1.58 36.56
N SER A 53 -1.75 -0.91 36.23
CA SER A 53 -2.73 -1.49 35.29
C SER A 53 -2.05 -1.80 33.95
N THR A 54 -2.45 -2.90 33.32
CA THR A 54 -1.92 -3.24 32.00
C THR A 54 -2.23 -2.15 30.97
N LEU A 55 -3.40 -1.49 31.10
CA LEU A 55 -3.77 -0.30 30.33
C LEU A 55 -2.74 0.85 30.44
N GLU A 56 -2.27 1.16 31.64
CA GLU A 56 -1.25 2.18 31.85
C GLU A 56 0.06 1.78 31.18
N ILE A 57 0.47 0.53 31.34
CA ILE A 57 1.76 0.03 30.86
C ILE A 57 1.85 0.09 29.34
N VAL A 58 0.83 -0.40 28.61
CA VAL A 58 0.86 -0.40 27.14
C VAL A 58 0.91 1.01 26.54
N HIS A 59 0.44 2.03 27.29
CA HIS A 59 0.48 3.44 26.85
C HIS A 59 1.72 4.22 27.34
N THR A 60 2.50 3.70 28.30
CA THR A 60 3.60 4.45 28.93
C THR A 60 4.96 3.76 28.87
N VAL A 61 5.00 2.46 28.59
CA VAL A 61 6.23 1.66 28.52
C VAL A 61 6.41 1.13 27.11
N LEU A 62 7.55 1.42 26.49
CA LEU A 62 7.90 0.87 25.18
C LEU A 62 8.09 -0.65 25.28
N HIS A 63 7.69 -1.35 24.22
CA HIS A 63 7.75 -2.82 24.12
C HIS A 63 6.88 -3.54 25.16
N ALA A 64 5.87 -2.86 25.70
CA ALA A 64 4.88 -3.48 26.55
C ALA A 64 3.62 -3.82 25.75
N GLY A 65 3.24 -5.09 25.72
CA GLY A 65 2.01 -5.55 25.07
C GLY A 65 1.88 -7.07 25.06
N GLY A 66 0.65 -7.59 24.91
CA GLY A 66 0.39 -9.03 24.80
C GLY A 66 0.68 -9.62 23.43
N LYS A 67 1.09 -8.80 22.45
CA LYS A 67 1.32 -9.21 21.05
C LYS A 67 2.61 -10.01 20.83
N PHE A 68 3.41 -10.21 21.88
CA PHE A 68 4.59 -11.08 21.85
C PHE A 68 4.28 -12.53 22.23
N ASP A 69 3.06 -12.80 22.72
CA ASP A 69 2.63 -14.14 23.10
C ASP A 69 1.62 -14.69 22.08
N SER A 70 1.98 -15.80 21.44
CA SER A 70 1.18 -16.46 20.40
C SER A 70 -0.20 -16.93 20.89
N GLU A 71 -0.41 -17.03 22.21
CA GLU A 71 -1.71 -17.42 22.78
C GLU A 71 -2.77 -16.31 22.66
N SER A 72 -2.37 -15.03 22.68
CA SER A 72 -3.31 -13.90 22.68
C SER A 72 -3.64 -13.39 21.27
N TYR A 73 -2.67 -13.45 20.35
CA TYR A 73 -2.82 -13.10 18.93
C TYR A 73 -2.03 -14.07 18.07
N ALA A 74 -2.72 -15.01 17.41
CA ALA A 74 -2.09 -15.95 16.49
C ALA A 74 -1.49 -15.25 15.24
N VAL A 75 -2.05 -14.10 14.84
CA VAL A 75 -1.59 -13.25 13.73
C VAL A 75 -1.89 -11.80 14.10
N SER A 76 -0.89 -10.91 14.01
CA SER A 76 -1.08 -9.46 14.22
C SER A 76 -0.11 -8.62 13.38
N GLY A 77 -0.51 -7.41 12.99
CA GLY A 77 0.39 -6.43 12.36
C GLY A 77 1.32 -5.74 13.37
N GLY A 78 0.88 -5.61 14.62
CA GLY A 78 1.59 -4.90 15.69
C GLY A 78 2.63 -5.73 16.46
N LEU A 79 3.85 -5.88 15.94
CA LEU A 79 4.85 -6.79 16.53
C LEU A 79 5.81 -6.17 17.57
N HIS A 80 5.87 -4.85 17.66
CA HIS A 80 6.94 -4.18 18.42
C HIS A 80 6.50 -3.67 19.80
N GLY A 81 5.19 -3.62 20.08
CA GLY A 81 4.67 -3.13 21.37
C GLY A 81 5.01 -1.66 21.67
N VAL A 82 5.19 -0.82 20.64
CA VAL A 82 5.56 0.60 20.78
C VAL A 82 4.53 1.57 20.21
N GLY A 83 3.61 1.08 19.37
CA GLY A 83 2.72 1.93 18.56
C GLY A 83 1.90 2.91 19.40
N VAL A 84 1.05 2.39 20.28
CA VAL A 84 0.12 3.22 21.07
C VAL A 84 0.84 4.06 22.14
N SER A 85 1.99 3.60 22.67
CA SER A 85 2.83 4.42 23.55
C SER A 85 3.45 5.62 22.82
N VAL A 86 3.82 5.48 21.55
CA VAL A 86 4.28 6.62 20.72
C VAL A 86 3.12 7.56 20.41
N VAL A 87 1.91 7.03 20.15
CA VAL A 87 0.70 7.87 20.01
C VAL A 87 0.48 8.71 21.27
N ASN A 88 0.59 8.11 22.46
CA ASN A 88 0.48 8.83 23.72
C ASN A 88 1.59 9.88 23.91
N ALA A 89 2.84 9.53 23.61
CA ALA A 89 3.99 10.42 23.72
C ALA A 89 3.94 11.64 22.78
N LEU A 90 3.32 11.50 21.61
CA LEU A 90 3.22 12.55 20.60
C LEU A 90 1.85 13.26 20.63
N SER A 91 1.08 13.07 21.69
CA SER A 91 -0.22 13.71 21.90
C SER A 91 -0.17 14.62 23.11
N ARG A 92 -0.79 15.80 23.00
CA ARG A 92 -0.98 16.69 24.16
C ARG A 92 -1.89 16.04 25.22
N ALA A 93 -2.86 15.23 24.75
CA ALA A 93 -3.79 14.50 25.58
C ALA A 93 -4.21 13.19 24.89
N LEU A 94 -4.50 12.18 25.69
CA LEU A 94 -5.06 10.90 25.24
C LEU A 94 -6.05 10.39 26.28
N ASP A 95 -7.22 9.97 25.83
CA ASP A 95 -8.26 9.33 26.64
C ASP A 95 -8.48 7.90 26.16
N VAL A 96 -8.46 6.95 27.10
CA VAL A 96 -8.85 5.57 26.81
C VAL A 96 -10.03 5.17 27.67
N GLU A 97 -11.08 4.67 27.02
CA GLU A 97 -12.18 4.00 27.68
C GLU A 97 -12.19 2.52 27.30
N VAL A 98 -12.33 1.63 28.28
CA VAL A 98 -12.38 0.19 28.07
C VAL A 98 -13.67 -0.36 28.64
N SER A 99 -14.41 -1.13 27.84
CA SER A 99 -15.52 -1.94 28.33
C SER A 99 -15.05 -3.39 28.40
N ARG A 100 -14.98 -3.96 29.60
CA ARG A 100 -14.49 -5.33 29.84
C ARG A 100 -15.01 -5.86 31.17
N ASP A 101 -15.33 -7.15 31.22
CA ASP A 101 -15.84 -7.84 32.42
C ASP A 101 -17.07 -7.16 33.07
N GLY A 102 -17.96 -6.63 32.23
CA GLY A 102 -19.20 -5.95 32.65
C GLY A 102 -18.99 -4.56 33.26
N LYS A 103 -17.77 -4.00 33.17
CA LYS A 103 -17.40 -2.69 33.72
C LYS A 103 -16.84 -1.78 32.63
N LYS A 104 -17.08 -0.47 32.80
CA LYS A 104 -16.49 0.59 32.01
C LYS A 104 -15.36 1.24 32.81
N TRP A 105 -14.18 1.29 32.22
CA TRP A 105 -12.98 1.90 32.77
C TRP A 105 -12.59 3.12 31.93
N ARG A 106 -12.00 4.13 32.56
CA ARG A 106 -11.45 5.30 31.88
C ARG A 106 -10.09 5.65 32.46
N GLN A 107 -9.15 6.01 31.59
CA GLN A 107 -7.88 6.61 31.97
C GLN A 107 -7.53 7.76 31.03
N HIS A 108 -7.23 8.92 31.61
CA HIS A 108 -6.77 10.11 30.91
C HIS A 108 -5.25 10.23 31.01
N TYR A 109 -4.61 10.70 29.95
CA TYR A 109 -3.19 10.99 29.90
C TYR A 109 -2.98 12.43 29.45
N ASP A 110 -2.20 13.19 30.23
CA ASP A 110 -1.81 14.57 29.93
C ASP A 110 -0.32 14.61 29.59
N HIS A 111 0.01 14.92 28.33
CA HIS A 111 1.38 14.83 27.79
C HIS A 111 2.06 13.52 28.18
N SER A 112 1.43 12.38 27.86
CA SER A 112 1.82 11.01 28.21
C SER A 112 1.80 10.62 29.70
N LYS A 113 1.51 11.55 30.62
CA LYS A 113 1.46 11.25 32.05
C LYS A 113 0.09 10.67 32.41
N PRO A 114 0.03 9.44 32.97
CA PRO A 114 -1.23 8.80 33.32
C PRO A 114 -1.90 9.47 34.53
N GLY A 115 -3.19 9.74 34.43
CA GLY A 115 -4.09 9.93 35.55
C GLY A 115 -4.51 8.58 36.18
N PRO A 116 -5.34 8.61 37.24
CA PRO A 116 -5.85 7.39 37.86
C PRO A 116 -6.74 6.59 36.87
N LEU A 117 -6.70 5.27 37.00
CA LEU A 117 -7.67 4.40 36.34
C LEU A 117 -9.00 4.43 37.11
N GLU A 118 -10.05 4.88 36.46
CA GLU A 118 -11.36 5.08 37.07
C GLU A 118 -12.37 4.04 36.57
N GLU A 119 -13.10 3.39 37.50
CA GLU A 119 -14.29 2.61 37.18
C GLU A 119 -15.47 3.58 37.02
N VAL A 120 -15.91 3.78 35.78
CA VAL A 120 -16.95 4.79 35.41
C VAL A 120 -18.36 4.24 35.64
N GLY A 121 -18.53 2.91 35.65
CA GLY A 121 -19.82 2.26 35.90
C GLY A 121 -19.95 0.90 35.20
N PRO A 122 -21.16 0.31 35.17
CA PRO A 122 -21.41 -0.93 34.44
C PRO A 122 -21.33 -0.70 32.91
N ALA A 123 -20.90 -1.72 32.18
CA ALA A 123 -20.86 -1.73 30.72
C ALA A 123 -21.61 -2.93 30.14
N GLU A 124 -22.29 -2.71 29.02
CA GLU A 124 -22.78 -3.78 28.15
C GLU A 124 -21.79 -3.99 26.99
N GLY A 125 -21.48 -5.25 26.68
CA GLY A 125 -20.51 -5.61 25.65
C GLY A 125 -19.05 -5.41 26.08
N THR A 126 -18.16 -5.45 25.08
CA THR A 126 -16.71 -5.29 25.23
C THR A 126 -16.17 -4.36 24.17
N GLY A 127 -14.98 -3.79 24.40
CA GLY A 127 -14.29 -2.97 23.40
C GLY A 127 -13.38 -1.91 23.99
N THR A 128 -12.67 -1.21 23.12
CA THR A 128 -11.81 -0.08 23.49
C THR A 128 -12.19 1.15 22.68
N SER A 129 -12.19 2.32 23.33
CA SER A 129 -12.28 3.62 22.69
C SER A 129 -11.06 4.44 23.05
N THR A 130 -10.20 4.73 22.07
CA THR A 130 -9.02 5.58 22.23
C THR A 130 -9.25 6.90 21.51
N THR A 131 -9.21 8.00 22.25
CA THR A 131 -9.24 9.36 21.70
C THR A 131 -7.89 10.02 21.94
N PHE A 132 -7.27 10.61 20.92
CA PHE A 132 -6.01 11.34 21.08
C PHE A 132 -6.03 12.68 20.37
N TRP A 133 -5.27 13.63 20.91
CA TRP A 133 -5.07 14.96 20.32
C TRP A 133 -3.58 15.14 20.05
N ALA A 134 -3.19 15.12 18.78
CA ALA A 134 -1.80 15.30 18.37
C ALA A 134 -1.24 16.62 18.90
N ASP A 135 0.02 16.59 19.35
CA ASP A 135 0.68 17.75 19.95
C ASP A 135 1.07 18.80 18.89
N PRO A 136 0.51 20.04 18.94
CA PRO A 136 0.85 21.10 17.99
C PRO A 136 2.27 21.66 18.18
N ASP A 137 2.95 21.39 19.30
CA ASP A 137 4.34 21.80 19.51
C ASP A 137 5.32 20.85 18.82
N ILE A 138 4.87 19.63 18.49
CA ILE A 138 5.67 18.60 17.80
C ILE A 138 5.36 18.58 16.29
N PHE A 139 4.09 18.64 15.91
CA PHE A 139 3.68 18.52 14.51
C PHE A 139 3.43 19.89 13.86
N GLU A 140 3.99 20.09 12.67
CA GLU A 140 3.71 21.28 11.83
C GLU A 140 2.22 21.42 11.47
N THR A 141 1.48 20.30 11.44
CA THR A 141 0.04 20.28 11.22
C THR A 141 -0.64 19.20 12.06
N THR A 142 -1.75 19.58 12.68
CA THR A 142 -2.65 18.67 13.41
C THR A 142 -3.96 18.43 12.65
N THR A 143 -4.05 18.91 11.41
CA THR A 143 -5.25 18.77 10.56
C THR A 143 -5.15 17.51 9.70
N TYR A 144 -6.02 16.53 9.96
CA TYR A 144 -6.05 15.28 9.21
C TYR A 144 -6.79 15.41 7.87
N ASN A 145 -6.16 14.98 6.78
CA ASN A 145 -6.82 14.82 5.49
C ASN A 145 -7.80 13.63 5.52
N MET A 146 -9.10 13.89 5.30
CA MET A 146 -10.16 12.87 5.32
C MET A 146 -9.99 11.81 4.24
N GLU A 147 -9.55 12.18 3.03
CA GLU A 147 -9.42 11.22 1.92
C GLU A 147 -8.27 10.25 2.10
N THR A 148 -7.17 10.70 2.71
CA THR A 148 -6.08 9.81 3.13
C THR A 148 -6.57 8.78 4.15
N VAL A 149 -7.36 9.20 5.16
CA VAL A 149 -7.96 8.31 6.16
C VAL A 149 -8.94 7.34 5.50
N SER A 150 -9.86 7.87 4.70
CA SER A 150 -10.87 7.14 3.95
C SER A 150 -10.27 6.00 3.13
N ARG A 151 -9.25 6.28 2.32
CA ARG A 151 -8.62 5.28 1.45
C ARG A 151 -8.02 4.13 2.27
N ARG A 152 -7.30 4.45 3.36
CA ARG A 152 -6.66 3.43 4.19
C ARG A 152 -7.68 2.54 4.92
N LEU A 153 -8.75 3.13 5.47
CA LEU A 153 -9.81 2.38 6.12
C LEU A 153 -10.57 1.47 5.13
N GLN A 154 -10.77 1.95 3.90
CA GLN A 154 -11.38 1.15 2.85
C GLN A 154 -10.50 -0.06 2.48
N GLU A 155 -9.18 0.13 2.34
CA GLU A 155 -8.22 -0.99 2.14
C GLU A 155 -8.31 -2.02 3.27
N MET A 156 -8.32 -1.58 4.53
CA MET A 156 -8.44 -2.48 5.69
C MET A 156 -9.74 -3.28 5.69
N ALA A 157 -10.85 -2.67 5.29
CA ALA A 157 -12.14 -3.35 5.18
C ALA A 157 -12.14 -4.41 4.07
N PHE A 158 -11.43 -4.20 2.96
CA PHE A 158 -11.26 -5.24 1.93
C PHE A 158 -10.41 -6.42 2.42
N LEU A 159 -9.39 -6.16 3.24
CA LEU A 159 -8.46 -7.19 3.73
C LEU A 159 -9.06 -8.04 4.86
N ASN A 160 -10.17 -7.61 5.47
CA ASN A 160 -10.81 -8.26 6.60
C ASN A 160 -12.28 -8.55 6.29
N LYS A 161 -12.56 -9.73 5.71
CA LYS A 161 -13.93 -10.18 5.44
C LYS A 161 -14.77 -10.14 6.71
N GLY A 162 -15.92 -9.49 6.66
CA GLY A 162 -16.85 -9.37 7.78
C GLY A 162 -16.63 -8.16 8.69
N LEU A 163 -15.48 -7.47 8.60
CA LEU A 163 -15.25 -6.24 9.36
C LEU A 163 -16.04 -5.08 8.73
N SER A 164 -16.71 -4.30 9.58
CA SER A 164 -17.33 -3.03 9.20
C SER A 164 -16.50 -1.88 9.76
N ILE A 165 -15.99 -1.00 8.90
CA ILE A 165 -15.24 0.18 9.31
C ILE A 165 -16.03 1.44 8.97
N THR A 166 -16.33 2.26 9.98
CA THR A 166 -17.04 3.53 9.81
C THR A 166 -16.07 4.69 9.98
N LEU A 167 -16.06 5.63 9.03
CA LEU A 167 -15.36 6.91 9.12
C LEU A 167 -16.37 8.04 9.29
N ARG A 168 -16.24 8.80 10.37
CA ARG A 168 -16.99 10.03 10.63
C ARG A 168 -16.06 11.23 10.62
N ASP A 169 -16.50 12.31 9.99
CA ASP A 169 -15.85 13.61 10.09
C ASP A 169 -16.83 14.61 10.69
N GLU A 170 -16.53 15.10 11.89
CA GLU A 170 -17.33 16.09 12.63
C GLU A 170 -16.88 17.54 12.36
N ARG A 171 -15.86 17.72 11.52
CA ARG A 171 -15.31 19.05 11.19
C ARG A 171 -16.09 19.76 10.08
N VAL A 172 -17.24 19.22 9.69
CA VAL A 172 -18.05 19.70 8.56
C VAL A 172 -18.54 21.12 8.83
N THR A 173 -18.28 22.01 7.86
CA THR A 173 -18.76 23.39 7.90
C THR A 173 -20.12 23.52 7.20
N GLU A 174 -20.95 24.48 7.61
CA GLU A 174 -22.30 24.70 7.03
C GLU A 174 -22.28 24.87 5.50
N ALA A 175 -21.17 25.35 4.93
CA ALA A 175 -20.99 25.56 3.50
C ALA A 175 -20.83 24.27 2.66
N GLU A 176 -20.52 23.14 3.29
CA GLU A 176 -20.23 21.86 2.60
C GLU A 176 -21.43 20.89 2.57
N THR A 177 -22.60 21.34 3.02
CA THR A 177 -23.78 20.49 3.20
C THR A 177 -24.93 20.90 2.28
N GLU A 178 -25.26 20.05 1.32
CA GLU A 178 -26.55 20.15 0.62
C GLU A 178 -27.66 19.76 1.61
N ALA A 179 -28.69 20.59 1.72
CA ALA A 179 -29.85 20.27 2.54
C ALA A 179 -30.57 19.06 1.94
N ASP A 180 -30.93 18.08 2.77
CA ASP A 180 -31.77 16.97 2.35
C ASP A 180 -33.18 17.46 1.94
N ALA A 181 -34.01 16.54 1.44
CA ALA A 181 -35.37 16.86 1.01
C ALA A 181 -36.25 17.47 2.12
N ASP A 182 -35.86 17.33 3.39
CA ASP A 182 -36.54 17.86 4.57
C ASP A 182 -35.88 19.17 5.09
N GLY A 183 -34.91 19.72 4.36
CA GLY A 183 -34.23 20.97 4.70
C GLY A 183 -33.16 20.83 5.80
N LYS A 184 -32.73 19.60 6.13
CA LYS A 184 -31.70 19.36 7.15
C LYS A 184 -30.32 19.26 6.50
N GLN A 185 -29.35 19.94 7.12
CA GLN A 185 -27.94 19.88 6.73
C GLN A 185 -27.21 18.80 7.52
N ALA A 186 -26.44 17.97 6.83
CA ALA A 186 -25.67 16.88 7.44
C ALA A 186 -24.49 17.43 8.26
N ARG A 187 -24.60 17.41 9.60
CA ARG A 187 -23.53 17.90 10.49
C ARG A 187 -22.28 17.02 10.56
N VAL A 188 -22.35 15.82 10.00
CA VAL A 188 -21.28 14.82 10.01
C VAL A 188 -21.24 14.17 8.64
N LYS A 189 -20.05 14.03 8.06
CA LYS A 189 -19.84 13.26 6.85
C LYS A 189 -19.45 11.83 7.26
N GLU A 190 -20.32 10.88 6.96
CA GLU A 190 -20.13 9.47 7.31
C GLU A 190 -19.83 8.62 6.06
N ARG A 191 -18.91 7.68 6.18
CA ARG A 191 -18.65 6.63 5.19
C ARG A 191 -18.52 5.29 5.90
N VAL A 192 -19.23 4.29 5.41
CA VAL A 192 -19.21 2.93 5.95
C VAL A 192 -18.57 2.00 4.91
N TYR A 193 -17.59 1.22 5.34
CA TYR A 193 -16.87 0.24 4.52
C TYR A 193 -17.14 -1.16 5.05
N HIS A 194 -17.74 -2.00 4.20
CA HIS A 194 -17.97 -3.40 4.51
C HIS A 194 -17.96 -4.19 3.20
N TYR A 195 -17.02 -5.12 3.07
CA TYR A 195 -16.77 -5.85 1.82
C TYR A 195 -16.73 -7.36 2.07
N PRO A 196 -17.90 -8.05 2.03
CA PRO A 196 -17.98 -9.49 2.25
C PRO A 196 -17.16 -10.32 1.24
N GLY A 197 -16.98 -9.83 0.01
CA GLY A 197 -16.15 -10.48 -1.01
C GLY A 197 -14.65 -10.30 -0.81
N GLY A 198 -14.22 -9.49 0.17
CA GLY A 198 -12.83 -9.29 0.54
C GLY A 198 -11.96 -8.84 -0.64
N LEU A 199 -10.91 -9.62 -0.94
CA LEU A 199 -9.96 -9.28 -2.00
C LEU A 199 -10.60 -9.26 -3.40
N GLU A 200 -11.66 -10.03 -3.65
CA GLU A 200 -12.38 -9.98 -4.93
C GLU A 200 -13.03 -8.60 -5.12
N ASP A 201 -13.67 -8.07 -4.08
CA ASP A 201 -14.26 -6.73 -4.12
C ASP A 201 -13.19 -5.66 -4.22
N PHE A 202 -12.00 -5.89 -3.66
CA PHE A 202 -10.87 -5.00 -3.81
C PHE A 202 -10.38 -4.92 -5.26
N VAL A 203 -10.20 -6.08 -5.92
CA VAL A 203 -9.84 -6.14 -7.34
C VAL A 203 -10.91 -5.47 -8.20
N LYS A 204 -12.20 -5.71 -7.93
CA LYS A 204 -13.32 -5.02 -8.63
C LYS A 204 -13.23 -3.51 -8.44
N HIS A 205 -12.94 -3.04 -7.23
CA HIS A 205 -12.83 -1.62 -6.93
C HIS A 205 -11.70 -0.96 -7.73
N ILE A 206 -10.49 -1.54 -7.73
CA ILE A 206 -9.36 -1.02 -8.49
C ILE A 206 -9.63 -1.07 -10.00
N ASN A 207 -10.20 -2.17 -10.49
CA ASN A 207 -10.54 -2.32 -11.90
C ASN A 207 -11.79 -1.52 -12.31
N GLY A 208 -12.53 -0.88 -11.40
CA GLY A 208 -13.72 -0.08 -11.73
C GLY A 208 -13.44 1.12 -12.64
N SER A 209 -12.18 1.55 -12.71
CA SER A 209 -11.69 2.61 -13.62
C SER A 209 -10.98 2.07 -14.87
N LYS A 210 -10.91 0.74 -15.02
CA LYS A 210 -10.16 0.03 -16.07
C LYS A 210 -11.12 -0.89 -16.84
N ASP A 211 -10.66 -1.42 -17.97
CA ASP A 211 -11.42 -2.38 -18.78
C ASP A 211 -10.86 -3.81 -18.59
N PRO A 212 -11.50 -4.68 -17.80
CA PRO A 212 -11.11 -6.08 -17.67
C PRO A 212 -11.14 -6.82 -19.02
N ILE A 213 -10.19 -7.73 -19.25
CA ILE A 213 -10.14 -8.53 -20.50
C ILE A 213 -10.85 -9.88 -20.38
N HIS A 214 -11.21 -10.26 -19.15
CA HIS A 214 -11.88 -11.51 -18.84
C HIS A 214 -12.84 -11.29 -17.66
N SER A 215 -13.94 -12.04 -17.65
CA SER A 215 -15.06 -11.81 -16.73
C SER A 215 -14.79 -12.24 -15.30
N SER A 216 -14.14 -13.38 -15.10
CA SER A 216 -13.99 -13.95 -13.77
C SER A 216 -12.73 -13.44 -13.06
N ILE A 217 -12.86 -13.10 -11.79
CA ILE A 217 -11.71 -12.75 -10.95
C ILE A 217 -11.10 -14.06 -10.46
N ILE A 218 -9.79 -14.19 -10.58
CA ILE A 218 -9.08 -15.35 -10.04
C ILE A 218 -8.90 -15.08 -8.55
N CYS A 219 -9.51 -15.90 -7.70
CA CYS A 219 -9.38 -15.81 -6.26
C CYS A 219 -9.07 -17.18 -5.67
N PHE A 220 -8.15 -17.23 -4.71
CA PHE A 220 -7.91 -18.41 -3.89
C PHE A 220 -7.41 -18.01 -2.50
N ASP A 221 -7.76 -18.83 -1.51
CA ASP A 221 -7.15 -18.83 -0.18
C ASP A 221 -6.49 -20.18 0.09
N SER A 222 -5.42 -20.17 0.88
CA SER A 222 -4.77 -21.39 1.34
C SER A 222 -4.16 -21.18 2.71
N LYS A 223 -4.38 -22.16 3.58
CA LYS A 223 -3.75 -22.26 4.90
C LYS A 223 -2.66 -23.33 4.90
N GLY A 224 -1.64 -23.11 5.70
CA GLY A 224 -0.56 -24.04 6.03
C GLY A 224 -0.16 -23.86 7.49
N ASP A 225 0.98 -24.44 7.87
CA ASP A 225 1.46 -24.36 9.25
C ASP A 225 1.93 -22.94 9.58
N GLY A 226 1.13 -22.18 10.34
CA GLY A 226 1.43 -20.81 10.76
C GLY A 226 1.40 -19.75 9.65
N LEU A 227 0.97 -20.13 8.44
CA LEU A 227 0.90 -19.28 7.25
C LEU A 227 -0.47 -19.40 6.58
N GLU A 228 -1.04 -18.29 6.19
CA GLU A 228 -2.24 -18.22 5.36
C GLU A 228 -2.02 -17.19 4.26
N VAL A 229 -2.41 -17.51 3.03
CA VAL A 229 -2.35 -16.57 1.91
C VAL A 229 -3.71 -16.51 1.22
N GLU A 230 -4.16 -15.30 0.93
CA GLU A 230 -5.29 -15.03 0.06
C GLU A 230 -4.80 -14.17 -1.11
N VAL A 231 -5.17 -14.56 -2.32
CA VAL A 231 -4.83 -13.83 -3.55
C VAL A 231 -6.07 -13.61 -4.38
N ALA A 232 -6.28 -12.38 -4.84
CA ALA A 232 -7.24 -12.07 -5.89
C ALA A 232 -6.55 -11.32 -7.03
N MET A 233 -6.87 -11.67 -8.27
CA MET A 233 -6.27 -11.01 -9.44
C MET A 233 -7.15 -11.04 -10.69
N GLN A 234 -6.97 -10.04 -11.54
CA GLN A 234 -7.64 -9.93 -12.83
C GLN A 234 -6.85 -9.04 -13.78
N TRP A 235 -6.76 -9.45 -15.05
CA TRP A 235 -6.12 -8.66 -16.09
C TRP A 235 -7.10 -7.66 -16.72
N ASN A 236 -6.57 -6.51 -17.12
CA ASN A 236 -7.26 -5.44 -17.82
C ASN A 236 -6.45 -4.94 -19.03
N ASN A 237 -7.01 -4.00 -19.80
CA ASN A 237 -6.40 -3.46 -21.00
C ASN A 237 -5.27 -2.44 -20.75
N SER A 238 -4.93 -2.10 -19.50
CA SER A 238 -3.83 -1.18 -19.22
C SER A 238 -2.47 -1.81 -19.55
N PHE A 239 -1.44 -0.96 -19.57
CA PHE A 239 -0.04 -1.35 -19.81
C PHE A 239 0.79 -1.38 -18.53
N THR A 240 0.17 -1.06 -17.39
CA THR A 240 0.85 -0.98 -16.09
C THR A 240 0.32 -2.07 -15.15
N PRO A 241 1.20 -2.84 -14.51
CA PRO A 241 0.79 -3.71 -13.42
C PRO A 241 0.32 -2.88 -12.22
N SER A 242 -0.68 -3.38 -11.50
CA SER A 242 -1.13 -2.89 -10.20
C SER A 242 -1.12 -4.06 -9.22
N VAL A 243 0.08 -4.41 -8.76
CA VAL A 243 0.29 -5.48 -7.78
C VAL A 243 0.42 -4.84 -6.41
N HIS A 244 -0.51 -5.14 -5.51
CA HIS A 244 -0.53 -4.64 -4.14
C HIS A 244 -0.36 -5.83 -3.19
N THR A 245 0.56 -5.71 -2.26
CA THR A 245 0.92 -6.80 -1.36
C THR A 245 0.79 -6.38 0.08
N PHE A 246 0.34 -7.31 0.92
CA PHE A 246 0.05 -7.09 2.31
C PHE A 246 0.55 -8.25 3.15
N ALA A 247 1.12 -7.94 4.31
CA ALA A 247 1.47 -8.91 5.34
C ALA A 247 0.80 -8.49 6.65
N ASN A 248 -0.08 -9.32 7.20
CA ASN A 248 -0.89 -9.00 8.38
C ASN A 248 -1.60 -7.62 8.25
N THR A 249 -2.23 -7.36 7.10
CA THR A 249 -2.92 -6.11 6.71
C THR A 249 -2.03 -4.87 6.49
N ILE A 250 -0.73 -4.99 6.75
CA ILE A 250 0.25 -3.93 6.50
C ILE A 250 0.65 -3.95 5.03
N ASN A 251 0.62 -2.79 4.37
CA ASN A 251 0.99 -2.67 2.96
C ASN A 251 2.51 -2.76 2.78
N THR A 252 2.96 -3.82 2.11
CA THR A 252 4.36 -4.06 1.80
C THR A 252 4.71 -3.49 0.42
N HIS A 253 4.67 -2.16 0.28
CA HIS A 253 4.84 -1.49 -1.01
C HIS A 253 6.27 -1.59 -1.60
N GLU A 254 7.27 -1.93 -0.79
CA GLU A 254 8.61 -2.30 -1.26
C GLU A 254 8.73 -3.80 -1.61
N GLY A 255 7.61 -4.53 -1.48
CA GLY A 255 7.46 -5.93 -1.83
C GLY A 255 7.89 -6.88 -0.73
N GLY A 256 8.60 -7.94 -1.10
CA GLY A 256 9.10 -8.93 -0.16
C GLY A 256 9.00 -10.36 -0.68
N THR A 257 9.32 -11.30 0.20
CA THR A 257 9.43 -12.73 -0.11
C THR A 257 8.13 -13.35 -0.65
N HIS A 258 6.98 -12.98 -0.07
CA HIS A 258 5.64 -13.38 -0.54
C HIS A 258 5.36 -12.91 -1.97
N GLU A 259 5.70 -11.67 -2.28
CA GLU A 259 5.53 -11.11 -3.62
C GLU A 259 6.43 -11.80 -4.65
N GLU A 260 7.70 -12.04 -4.31
CA GLU A 260 8.62 -12.78 -5.16
C GLU A 260 8.10 -14.20 -5.47
N GLY A 261 7.56 -14.88 -4.46
CA GLY A 261 6.96 -16.20 -4.61
C GLY A 261 5.79 -16.20 -5.59
N PHE A 262 4.89 -15.23 -5.45
CA PHE A 262 3.77 -15.01 -6.38
C PHE A 262 4.27 -14.72 -7.81
N ARG A 263 5.18 -13.75 -7.97
CA ARG A 263 5.73 -13.35 -9.28
C ARG A 263 6.38 -14.51 -10.02
N ALA A 264 7.16 -15.34 -9.30
CA ALA A 264 7.82 -16.51 -9.85
C ALA A 264 6.81 -17.59 -10.28
N ALA A 265 5.82 -17.89 -9.43
CA ALA A 265 4.77 -18.85 -9.74
C ALA A 265 3.94 -18.41 -10.95
N LEU A 266 3.47 -17.16 -10.96
CA LEU A 266 2.69 -16.60 -12.05
C LEU A 266 3.39 -16.74 -13.41
N THR A 267 4.66 -16.32 -13.47
CA THR A 267 5.47 -16.41 -14.70
C THR A 267 5.64 -17.86 -15.15
N ARG A 268 5.86 -18.78 -14.21
CA ARG A 268 6.05 -20.20 -14.50
C ARG A 268 4.77 -20.85 -15.04
N VAL A 269 3.63 -20.64 -14.40
CA VAL A 269 2.34 -21.24 -14.80
C VAL A 269 1.92 -20.74 -16.18
N VAL A 270 2.01 -19.43 -16.42
CA VAL A 270 1.63 -18.85 -17.71
C VAL A 270 2.51 -19.39 -18.85
N ASN A 271 3.82 -19.49 -18.65
CA ASN A 271 4.71 -20.08 -19.67
C ASN A 271 4.43 -21.57 -19.87
N ALA A 272 4.26 -22.35 -18.80
CA ALA A 272 3.98 -23.78 -18.88
C ALA A 272 2.68 -24.07 -19.66
N TYR A 273 1.60 -23.36 -19.31
CA TYR A 273 0.32 -23.51 -19.99
C TYR A 273 0.37 -23.03 -21.45
N ALA A 274 1.09 -21.93 -21.74
CA ALA A 274 1.26 -21.44 -23.10
C ALA A 274 2.01 -22.45 -24.00
N ARG A 275 3.00 -23.18 -23.45
CA ARG A 275 3.72 -24.24 -24.16
C ARG A 275 2.85 -25.48 -24.36
N ASP A 276 2.18 -25.95 -23.31
CA ASP A 276 1.31 -27.13 -23.34
C ASP A 276 0.19 -26.98 -24.40
N LYS A 277 -0.51 -25.84 -24.38
CA LYS A 277 -1.58 -25.53 -25.35
C LYS A 277 -1.07 -25.02 -26.71
N LYS A 278 0.24 -25.04 -26.94
CA LYS A 278 0.90 -24.59 -28.18
C LYS A 278 0.56 -23.15 -28.60
N LEU A 279 0.26 -22.29 -27.62
CA LEU A 279 0.05 -20.85 -27.81
C LEU A 279 1.39 -20.11 -27.97
N LEU A 280 2.44 -20.64 -27.35
CA LEU A 280 3.84 -20.21 -27.54
C LEU A 280 4.60 -21.30 -28.30
N LYS A 281 5.18 -20.96 -29.46
CA LYS A 281 5.88 -21.95 -30.30
C LYS A 281 7.19 -22.36 -29.66
N GLU A 282 7.63 -23.61 -29.83
CA GLU A 282 8.88 -24.15 -29.27
C GLU A 282 10.11 -23.25 -29.50
N LYS A 283 10.21 -22.63 -30.67
CA LYS A 283 11.34 -21.76 -31.05
C LYS A 283 11.28 -20.35 -30.47
N ASP A 284 10.11 -19.90 -30.02
CA ASP A 284 9.94 -18.57 -29.46
C ASP A 284 10.52 -18.53 -28.04
N GLU A 285 11.09 -17.40 -27.64
CA GLU A 285 11.56 -17.19 -26.27
C GLU A 285 10.40 -17.24 -25.26
N ASN A 286 10.69 -17.61 -24.02
CA ASN A 286 9.69 -17.55 -22.95
C ASN A 286 9.27 -16.10 -22.67
N LEU A 287 8.03 -15.95 -22.22
CA LEU A 287 7.50 -14.67 -21.75
C LEU A 287 8.24 -14.26 -20.47
N SER A 288 8.67 -13.01 -20.39
CA SER A 288 9.26 -12.46 -19.17
C SER A 288 8.18 -12.25 -18.10
N GLY A 289 8.60 -12.05 -16.85
CA GLY A 289 7.65 -11.73 -15.79
C GLY A 289 6.89 -10.43 -16.03
N ASP A 290 7.53 -9.45 -16.67
CA ASP A 290 6.88 -8.17 -17.00
C ASP A 290 5.85 -8.32 -18.11
N ASP A 291 6.14 -9.16 -19.11
CA ASP A 291 5.18 -9.46 -20.19
C ASP A 291 3.89 -10.06 -19.61
N VAL A 292 4.02 -10.93 -18.61
CA VAL A 292 2.89 -11.60 -17.95
C VAL A 292 2.11 -10.66 -17.02
N ARG A 293 2.80 -9.75 -16.33
CA ARG A 293 2.18 -8.82 -15.37
C ARG A 293 1.61 -7.57 -16.02
N GLU A 294 1.89 -7.28 -17.28
CA GLU A 294 1.31 -6.11 -17.96
C GLU A 294 -0.22 -6.11 -17.83
N GLY A 295 -0.78 -5.01 -17.30
CA GLY A 295 -2.23 -4.87 -17.07
C GLY A 295 -2.83 -5.82 -16.03
N LEU A 296 -2.01 -6.50 -15.23
CA LEU A 296 -2.49 -7.30 -14.10
C LEU A 296 -2.81 -6.39 -12.92
N THR A 297 -4.02 -6.49 -12.38
CA THR A 297 -4.33 -6.03 -11.03
C THR A 297 -4.33 -7.26 -10.11
N ALA A 298 -3.49 -7.27 -9.08
CA ALA A 298 -3.40 -8.38 -8.13
C ALA A 298 -3.27 -7.86 -6.70
N ILE A 299 -4.02 -8.46 -5.78
CA ILE A 299 -3.90 -8.27 -4.33
C ILE A 299 -3.38 -9.57 -3.73
N ILE A 300 -2.26 -9.51 -3.02
CA ILE A 300 -1.68 -10.63 -2.29
C ILE A 300 -1.68 -10.29 -0.81
N SER A 301 -2.49 -10.99 -0.01
CA SER A 301 -2.54 -10.83 1.44
C SER A 301 -2.01 -12.09 2.12
N ILE A 302 -0.89 -11.98 2.81
CA ILE A 302 -0.35 -13.07 3.63
C ILE A 302 -0.57 -12.77 5.11
N LYS A 303 -0.93 -13.81 5.86
CA LYS A 303 -1.02 -13.83 7.32
C LYS A 303 0.03 -14.80 7.86
N LEU A 304 0.81 -14.34 8.83
CA LEU A 304 1.88 -15.13 9.45
C LEU A 304 2.05 -14.77 10.93
N ALA A 305 2.36 -15.79 11.73
CA ALA A 305 2.50 -15.64 13.18
C ALA A 305 3.70 -14.77 13.59
N GLU A 306 4.85 -14.96 12.93
CA GLU A 306 6.09 -14.25 13.22
C GLU A 306 6.62 -13.49 11.99
N PRO A 307 6.04 -12.34 11.61
CA PRO A 307 6.53 -11.55 10.50
C PRO A 307 7.89 -10.91 10.82
N GLN A 308 8.78 -10.96 9.85
CA GLN A 308 10.08 -10.32 9.86
C GLN A 308 10.09 -9.28 8.73
N PHE A 309 10.20 -8.01 9.09
CA PHE A 309 10.25 -6.91 8.12
C PHE A 309 11.65 -6.30 8.03
N GLU A 310 12.02 -5.83 6.84
CA GLU A 310 13.20 -4.98 6.68
C GLU A 310 12.85 -3.56 7.18
N GLY A 311 13.35 -3.19 8.36
CA GLY A 311 13.14 -1.87 8.96
C GLY A 311 11.81 -1.68 9.69
N GLN A 312 11.70 -0.58 10.44
CA GLN A 312 10.54 -0.29 11.31
C GLN A 312 9.27 0.07 10.55
N THR A 313 9.38 0.63 9.35
CA THR A 313 8.24 1.05 8.52
C THR A 313 7.46 -0.13 7.95
N LYS A 314 7.93 -1.37 8.16
CA LYS A 314 7.26 -2.63 7.80
C LYS A 314 6.86 -2.69 6.31
N THR A 315 7.73 -2.18 5.45
CA THR A 315 7.46 -1.97 4.02
C THR A 315 7.85 -3.15 3.14
N LYS A 316 8.73 -4.03 3.65
CA LYS A 316 9.22 -5.20 2.93
C LYS A 316 9.31 -6.44 3.81
N LEU A 317 8.69 -7.54 3.37
CA LEU A 317 8.67 -8.81 4.11
C LEU A 317 9.93 -9.65 3.83
N GLY A 318 10.57 -10.17 4.88
CA GLY A 318 11.82 -10.92 4.84
C GLY A 318 11.71 -12.43 5.15
N ASN A 319 10.54 -12.95 5.54
CA ASN A 319 10.35 -14.37 5.85
C ASN A 319 10.58 -15.27 4.64
N SER A 320 11.62 -16.10 4.65
CA SER A 320 11.99 -16.96 3.51
C SER A 320 10.93 -18.01 3.18
N GLU A 321 10.28 -18.56 4.19
CA GLU A 321 9.21 -19.55 4.14
C GLU A 321 7.96 -19.01 3.44
N ALA A 322 7.68 -17.71 3.57
CA ALA A 322 6.57 -17.06 2.87
C ALA A 322 6.73 -17.14 1.35
N LYS A 323 7.96 -17.05 0.82
CA LYS A 323 8.23 -17.20 -0.61
C LYS A 323 7.84 -18.58 -1.11
N SER A 324 8.36 -19.62 -0.49
CA SER A 324 8.10 -21.01 -0.89
C SER A 324 6.63 -21.38 -0.74
N PHE A 325 5.99 -20.94 0.34
CA PHE A 325 4.57 -21.17 0.57
C PHE A 325 3.69 -20.51 -0.50
N VAL A 326 3.82 -19.19 -0.70
CA VAL A 326 3.03 -18.46 -1.71
C VAL A 326 3.30 -18.98 -3.11
N GLN A 327 4.57 -19.28 -3.44
CA GLN A 327 4.93 -19.85 -4.73
C GLN A 327 4.25 -21.20 -4.95
N SER A 328 4.30 -22.12 -3.98
CA SER A 328 3.67 -23.44 -4.10
C SER A 328 2.16 -23.33 -4.30
N LYS A 329 1.49 -22.53 -3.47
CA LYS A 329 0.02 -22.38 -3.52
C LYS A 329 -0.45 -21.68 -4.78
N THR A 330 0.24 -20.62 -5.20
CA THR A 330 -0.07 -19.95 -6.47
C THR A 330 0.10 -20.91 -7.66
N ASN A 331 1.15 -21.75 -7.65
CA ASN A 331 1.37 -22.71 -8.73
C ASN A 331 0.24 -23.74 -8.85
N GLU A 332 -0.20 -24.31 -7.72
CA GLU A 332 -1.29 -25.29 -7.66
C GLU A 332 -2.60 -24.68 -8.15
N TRP A 333 -3.05 -23.61 -7.50
CA TRP A 333 -4.36 -22.99 -7.76
C TRP A 333 -4.45 -22.34 -9.13
N LEU A 334 -3.40 -21.64 -9.57
CA LEU A 334 -3.42 -20.96 -10.86
C LEU A 334 -3.39 -21.95 -12.02
N SER A 335 -2.62 -23.05 -11.90
CA SER A 335 -2.60 -24.08 -12.94
C SER A 335 -3.97 -24.74 -13.10
N ASP A 336 -4.59 -25.10 -11.98
CA ASP A 336 -5.94 -25.67 -11.97
C ASP A 336 -6.99 -24.70 -12.53
N TRP A 337 -6.93 -23.41 -12.16
CA TRP A 337 -7.83 -22.39 -12.72
C TRP A 337 -7.68 -22.25 -14.24
N PHE A 338 -6.45 -22.26 -14.76
CA PHE A 338 -6.17 -22.15 -16.20
C PHE A 338 -6.77 -23.34 -16.98
N GLU A 339 -6.67 -24.56 -16.45
CA GLU A 339 -7.28 -25.75 -17.05
C GLU A 339 -8.81 -25.71 -16.99
N ARG A 340 -9.41 -25.20 -15.90
CA ARG A 340 -10.87 -25.03 -15.77
C ARG A 340 -11.43 -23.90 -16.64
N ASN A 341 -10.63 -22.89 -16.97
CA ASN A 341 -11.06 -21.69 -17.69
C ASN A 341 -10.24 -21.45 -18.98
N PRO A 342 -10.25 -22.38 -19.95
CA PRO A 342 -9.32 -22.35 -21.09
C PRO A 342 -9.51 -21.13 -22.01
N ALA A 343 -10.73 -20.60 -22.12
CA ALA A 343 -11.03 -19.42 -22.93
C ALA A 343 -10.40 -18.15 -22.31
N GLU A 344 -10.57 -17.95 -21.00
CA GLU A 344 -9.99 -16.80 -20.29
C GLU A 344 -8.46 -16.92 -20.21
N ALA A 345 -7.94 -18.13 -19.94
CA ALA A 345 -6.50 -18.42 -19.94
C ALA A 345 -5.84 -18.06 -21.29
N LYS A 346 -6.49 -18.41 -22.41
CA LYS A 346 -6.02 -18.04 -23.75
C LYS A 346 -6.00 -16.52 -23.95
N THR A 347 -7.00 -15.80 -23.46
CA THR A 347 -7.04 -14.33 -23.52
C THR A 347 -5.90 -13.69 -22.73
N ILE A 348 -5.64 -14.17 -21.52
CA ILE A 348 -4.52 -13.70 -20.68
C ILE A 348 -3.18 -13.93 -21.40
N ILE A 349 -2.95 -15.13 -21.94
CA ILE A 349 -1.71 -15.45 -22.67
C ILE A 349 -1.55 -14.60 -23.92
N ASN A 350 -2.61 -14.36 -24.67
CA ASN A 350 -2.56 -13.50 -25.86
C ASN A 350 -2.17 -12.06 -25.50
N LYS A 351 -2.65 -11.54 -24.36
CA LYS A 351 -2.21 -10.23 -23.85
C LYS A 351 -0.71 -10.24 -23.54
N ALA A 352 -0.23 -11.25 -22.82
CA ALA A 352 1.20 -11.37 -22.50
C ALA A 352 2.07 -11.51 -23.78
N LEU A 353 1.62 -12.26 -24.79
CA LEU A 353 2.27 -12.35 -26.10
C LEU A 353 2.33 -10.99 -26.81
N SER A 354 1.25 -10.21 -26.76
CA SER A 354 1.23 -8.85 -27.30
C SER A 354 2.22 -7.94 -26.58
N SER A 355 2.33 -8.05 -25.25
CA SER A 355 3.31 -7.30 -24.45
C SER A 355 4.75 -7.69 -24.85
N ALA A 356 5.04 -8.99 -24.94
CA ALA A 356 6.34 -9.50 -25.36
C ALA A 356 6.74 -9.02 -26.77
N GLN A 357 5.81 -9.03 -27.72
CA GLN A 357 6.04 -8.48 -29.07
C GLN A 357 6.35 -6.98 -29.03
N ALA A 358 5.63 -6.21 -28.21
CA ALA A 358 5.87 -4.78 -28.02
C ALA A 358 7.24 -4.52 -27.39
N ARG A 359 7.63 -5.28 -26.36
CA ARG A 359 8.96 -5.21 -25.73
C ARG A 359 10.06 -5.51 -26.72
N MET A 360 9.92 -6.55 -27.54
CA MET A 360 10.90 -6.90 -28.57
C MET A 360 10.99 -5.85 -29.69
N ALA A 361 9.85 -5.26 -30.08
CA ALA A 361 9.84 -4.14 -31.02
C ALA A 361 10.53 -2.89 -30.43
N ALA A 362 10.27 -2.57 -29.16
CA ALA A 362 10.92 -1.47 -28.45
C ALA A 362 12.43 -1.71 -28.31
N ARG A 363 12.86 -2.93 -28.01
CA ARG A 363 14.28 -3.31 -27.97
C ARG A 363 14.95 -3.12 -29.33
N ARG A 364 14.33 -3.59 -30.42
CA ARG A 364 14.85 -3.37 -31.79
C ARG A 364 14.92 -1.88 -32.14
N ALA A 365 13.93 -1.08 -31.73
CA ALA A 365 13.96 0.36 -31.93
C ALA A 365 15.11 1.01 -31.13
N ARG A 366 15.30 0.63 -29.87
CA ARG A 366 16.44 1.06 -29.03
C ARG A 366 17.78 0.70 -29.68
N ASP A 367 17.95 -0.54 -30.13
CA ASP A 367 19.19 -1.00 -30.77
C ASP A 367 19.48 -0.25 -32.08
N LEU A 368 18.44 0.07 -32.86
CA LEU A 368 18.57 0.84 -34.09
C LEU A 368 18.97 2.30 -33.82
N VAL A 369 18.42 2.90 -32.75
CA VAL A 369 18.83 4.24 -32.28
C VAL A 369 20.25 4.21 -31.73
N ARG A 370 20.62 3.21 -30.91
CA ARG A 370 21.97 3.06 -30.35
C ARG A 370 23.02 2.85 -31.44
N ARG A 371 22.72 2.07 -32.49
CA ARG A 371 23.60 1.90 -33.65
C ARG A 371 23.77 3.19 -34.46
N LYS A 372 22.72 4.00 -34.59
CA LYS A 372 22.82 5.33 -35.22
C LYS A 372 23.60 6.32 -34.34
N GLY A 373 23.37 6.31 -33.02
CA GLY A 373 24.05 7.16 -32.05
C GLY A 373 25.51 6.78 -31.79
N ALA A 374 25.93 5.53 -32.04
CA ALA A 374 27.34 5.13 -31.94
C ALA A 374 28.26 5.85 -32.94
N LEU A 375 27.69 6.44 -34.01
CA LEU A 375 28.40 7.32 -34.96
C LEU A 375 28.32 8.80 -34.55
N GLU A 376 27.41 9.18 -33.63
CA GLU A 376 27.30 10.52 -33.05
C GLU A 376 27.96 10.53 -31.67
N ILE A 377 29.29 10.72 -31.65
CA ILE A 377 30.07 10.90 -30.43
C ILE A 377 29.60 12.19 -29.74
N GLY A 378 28.75 12.07 -28.70
CA GLY A 378 28.57 13.10 -27.67
C GLY A 378 27.14 13.54 -27.37
N GLY A 379 26.54 12.97 -26.31
CA GLY A 379 25.47 13.60 -25.52
C GLY A 379 24.21 14.03 -26.27
N LEU A 380 23.57 15.11 -25.78
CA LEU A 380 22.44 15.81 -26.39
C LEU A 380 22.94 17.18 -26.91
N PRO A 381 23.63 17.24 -28.06
CA PRO A 381 24.29 18.46 -28.53
C PRO A 381 23.29 19.59 -28.67
N GLY A 382 23.61 20.75 -28.08
CA GLY A 382 22.76 21.94 -28.16
C GLY A 382 21.59 21.95 -27.17
N LYS A 383 21.06 20.78 -26.75
CA LYS A 383 19.95 20.69 -25.79
C LYS A 383 20.45 20.64 -24.35
N LEU A 384 21.23 19.62 -23.97
CA LEU A 384 21.80 19.51 -22.63
C LEU A 384 22.94 20.53 -22.47
N LYS A 385 22.86 21.36 -21.44
CA LYS A 385 23.97 22.20 -20.99
C LYS A 385 24.67 21.43 -19.89
N ASP A 386 25.77 20.77 -20.21
CA ASP A 386 26.46 19.87 -19.29
C ASP A 386 27.20 20.62 -18.16
N CYS A 387 27.58 19.92 -17.09
CA CYS A 387 28.47 20.41 -16.03
C CYS A 387 29.92 19.97 -16.27
N GLN A 388 30.88 20.55 -15.52
CA GLN A 388 32.29 20.19 -15.66
C GLN A 388 32.68 18.92 -14.89
N SER A 389 31.98 18.65 -13.77
CA SER A 389 32.25 17.49 -12.94
C SER A 389 31.77 16.20 -13.60
N THR A 390 32.51 15.13 -13.33
CA THR A 390 32.19 13.76 -13.73
C THR A 390 31.86 12.87 -12.53
N ASN A 391 31.83 13.42 -11.32
CA ASN A 391 31.47 12.69 -10.10
C ASN A 391 29.94 12.76 -9.88
N PRO A 392 29.20 11.64 -10.04
CA PRO A 392 27.74 11.64 -9.91
C PRO A 392 27.21 12.09 -8.54
N GLU A 393 27.99 11.96 -7.47
CA GLU A 393 27.55 12.32 -6.10
C GLU A 393 27.40 13.82 -5.87
N GLU A 394 28.13 14.66 -6.62
CA GLU A 394 28.01 16.13 -6.54
C GLU A 394 27.21 16.73 -7.70
N CYS A 395 26.97 15.97 -8.77
CA CYS A 395 26.29 16.47 -9.96
C CYS A 395 24.78 16.61 -9.74
N GLU A 396 24.24 17.77 -10.16
CA GLU A 396 22.81 18.08 -10.13
C GLU A 396 22.30 18.29 -11.56
N LEU A 397 21.14 17.71 -11.89
CA LEU A 397 20.46 17.93 -13.17
C LEU A 397 19.17 18.74 -12.97
N TYR A 398 19.13 19.95 -13.50
CA TYR A 398 17.95 20.81 -13.49
C TYR A 398 17.16 20.65 -14.79
N ILE A 399 15.90 20.25 -14.64
CA ILE A 399 14.94 20.12 -15.75
C ILE A 399 14.07 21.37 -15.77
N VAL A 400 14.07 22.09 -16.88
CA VAL A 400 13.40 23.40 -16.99
C VAL A 400 12.46 23.46 -18.19
N GLU A 401 11.37 24.23 -18.07
CA GLU A 401 10.40 24.40 -19.14
C GLU A 401 10.86 25.43 -20.18
N GLY A 402 11.18 24.95 -21.38
CA GLY A 402 11.53 25.76 -22.53
C GLY A 402 12.96 26.32 -22.51
N ASP A 403 13.38 26.84 -23.66
CA ASP A 403 14.72 27.38 -23.83
C ASP A 403 14.91 28.72 -23.09
N SER A 404 13.82 29.44 -22.82
CA SER A 404 13.88 30.72 -22.09
C SER A 404 14.31 30.51 -20.65
N ALA A 405 13.64 29.61 -19.91
CA ALA A 405 14.06 29.24 -18.57
C ALA A 405 15.43 28.54 -18.60
N GLY A 406 15.70 27.74 -19.64
CA GLY A 406 17.01 27.13 -19.88
C GLY A 406 18.15 28.14 -20.05
N GLY A 407 17.91 29.28 -20.69
CA GLY A 407 18.88 30.36 -20.83
C GLY A 407 19.24 30.98 -19.47
N SER A 408 18.22 31.42 -18.73
CA SER A 408 18.42 32.02 -17.40
C SER A 408 19.04 31.05 -16.40
N ALA A 409 18.61 29.79 -16.39
CA ALA A 409 19.18 28.76 -15.54
C ALA A 409 20.65 28.46 -15.92
N LYS A 410 20.98 28.45 -17.22
CA LYS A 410 22.35 28.26 -17.68
C LYS A 410 23.28 29.40 -17.23
N GLU A 411 22.79 30.64 -17.23
CA GLU A 411 23.57 31.81 -16.82
C GLU A 411 23.75 31.89 -15.30
N GLY A 412 22.77 31.46 -14.51
CA GLY A 412 22.81 31.53 -13.05
C GLY A 412 23.41 30.31 -12.34
N ARG A 413 23.71 29.22 -13.05
CA ARG A 413 24.18 27.97 -12.44
C ARG A 413 25.64 28.01 -12.01
N GLU A 414 25.97 27.17 -11.04
CA GLU A 414 27.34 26.77 -10.79
C GLU A 414 27.75 25.70 -11.82
N SER A 415 28.41 26.14 -12.89
CA SER A 415 28.77 25.28 -14.04
C SER A 415 29.68 24.11 -13.69
N ARG A 416 30.33 24.15 -12.52
CA ARG A 416 31.13 23.02 -12.02
C ARG A 416 30.29 21.75 -11.87
N PHE A 417 29.12 21.82 -11.22
CA PHE A 417 28.35 20.62 -10.87
C PHE A 417 26.87 20.64 -11.30
N GLN A 418 26.37 21.76 -11.84
CA GLN A 418 24.97 21.89 -12.23
C GLN A 418 24.80 21.79 -13.76
N ALA A 419 24.04 20.79 -14.21
CA ALA A 419 23.64 20.60 -15.60
C ALA A 419 22.19 21.09 -15.83
N ILE A 420 21.89 21.63 -17.01
CA ILE A 420 20.55 22.14 -17.37
C ILE A 420 20.00 21.40 -18.59
N LEU A 421 18.82 20.80 -18.46
CA LEU A 421 18.08 20.17 -19.54
C LEU A 421 16.75 20.90 -19.80
N PRO A 422 16.67 21.74 -20.85
CA PRO A 422 15.41 22.36 -21.26
C PRO A 422 14.50 21.34 -21.95
N ILE A 423 13.24 21.29 -21.54
CA ILE A 423 12.18 20.47 -22.13
C ILE A 423 11.18 21.35 -22.85
N ARG A 424 10.78 20.97 -24.07
CA ARG A 424 9.83 21.74 -24.87
C ARG A 424 8.45 21.10 -24.91
N GLY A 425 7.42 21.88 -24.61
CA GLY A 425 6.03 21.46 -24.69
C GLY A 425 5.63 20.51 -23.57
N LYS A 426 4.42 19.95 -23.69
CA LYS A 426 3.89 19.03 -22.68
C LYS A 426 4.49 17.64 -22.87
N ILE A 427 5.05 17.08 -21.79
CA ILE A 427 5.47 15.68 -21.75
C ILE A 427 4.25 14.80 -21.97
N ILE A 428 4.42 13.72 -22.73
CA ILE A 428 3.36 12.73 -22.95
C ILE A 428 2.89 12.16 -21.61
N ASN A 429 1.58 11.99 -21.43
CA ASN A 429 1.06 11.28 -20.27
C ASN A 429 1.47 9.80 -20.37
N VAL A 430 2.45 9.41 -19.56
CA VAL A 430 3.02 8.05 -19.54
C VAL A 430 2.10 7.02 -18.91
N GLU A 431 1.18 7.42 -18.03
CA GLU A 431 0.22 6.52 -17.36
C GLU A 431 -0.75 5.87 -18.36
N LYS A 432 -1.08 6.58 -19.44
CA LYS A 432 -2.03 6.14 -20.47
C LYS A 432 -1.38 5.70 -21.78
N ALA A 433 -0.05 5.72 -21.85
CA ALA A 433 0.68 5.46 -23.09
C ALA A 433 1.52 4.18 -23.00
N ARG A 434 1.57 3.41 -24.10
CA ARG A 434 2.47 2.26 -24.24
C ARG A 434 3.93 2.69 -24.26
N ILE A 435 4.82 1.84 -23.76
CA ILE A 435 6.26 2.10 -23.69
C ILE A 435 6.88 2.43 -25.07
N ASP A 436 6.42 1.79 -26.16
CA ASP A 436 6.93 2.06 -27.51
C ASP A 436 6.59 3.49 -27.98
N ARG A 437 5.44 4.01 -27.58
CA ARG A 437 5.00 5.39 -27.87
C ARG A 437 5.75 6.38 -26.98
N VAL A 438 5.97 6.04 -25.72
CA VAL A 438 6.77 6.84 -24.77
C VAL A 438 8.20 6.98 -25.28
N LEU A 439 8.82 5.88 -25.73
CA LEU A 439 10.19 5.89 -26.27
C LEU A 439 10.33 6.58 -27.63
N LYS A 440 9.23 6.83 -28.36
CA LYS A 440 9.25 7.67 -29.59
C LYS A 440 9.17 9.17 -29.28
N ASN A 441 8.93 9.56 -28.03
CA ASN A 441 8.89 10.96 -27.64
C ASN A 441 10.31 11.51 -27.42
N ASN A 442 10.66 12.57 -28.15
CA ASN A 442 12.00 13.17 -28.09
C ASN A 442 12.37 13.74 -26.71
N GLU A 443 11.40 14.27 -25.96
CA GLU A 443 11.64 14.84 -24.63
C GLU A 443 11.93 13.74 -23.61
N VAL A 444 11.15 12.65 -23.66
CA VAL A 444 11.42 11.46 -22.85
C VAL A 444 12.78 10.86 -23.21
N GLN A 445 13.09 10.70 -24.50
CA GLN A 445 14.43 10.24 -24.93
C GLN A 445 15.55 11.15 -24.40
N SER A 446 15.35 12.46 -24.41
CA SER A 446 16.33 13.41 -23.88
C SER A 446 16.56 13.21 -22.37
N LEU A 447 15.49 12.97 -21.61
CA LEU A 447 15.61 12.67 -20.17
C LEU A 447 16.39 11.38 -19.91
N ILE A 448 16.10 10.31 -20.66
CA ILE A 448 16.82 9.03 -20.53
C ILE A 448 18.31 9.22 -20.82
N THR A 449 18.63 9.93 -21.92
CA THR A 449 20.01 10.17 -22.34
C THR A 449 20.76 11.04 -21.32
N ALA A 450 20.10 12.04 -20.73
CA ALA A 450 20.72 12.91 -19.73
C ALA A 450 20.97 12.20 -18.39
N LEU A 451 20.05 11.35 -17.95
CA LEU A 451 20.18 10.59 -16.70
C LEU A 451 21.10 9.38 -16.83
N GLY A 452 21.20 8.78 -18.02
CA GLY A 452 22.05 7.62 -18.27
C GLY A 452 21.62 6.32 -17.57
N THR A 453 20.46 6.31 -16.93
CA THR A 453 19.95 5.17 -16.13
C THR A 453 19.21 4.12 -16.95
N GLY A 454 18.80 4.45 -18.18
CA GLY A 454 17.85 3.62 -18.95
C GLY A 454 16.40 3.82 -18.50
N ILE A 455 15.50 2.93 -18.92
CA ILE A 455 14.11 2.85 -18.40
C ILE A 455 13.76 1.38 -18.28
N HIS A 456 13.28 0.96 -17.09
CA HIS A 456 13.09 -0.44 -16.74
C HIS A 456 14.40 -1.21 -16.85
N ASP A 457 14.47 -2.23 -17.72
CA ASP A 457 15.67 -3.01 -18.06
C ASP A 457 16.58 -2.31 -19.08
#